data_AF-A0A5N5VYZ3-F1
#
_entry.id   AF-A0A5N5VYZ3-F1
#
_cell.length_a   1.000
_cell.length_b   1.000
_cell.length_c   1.000
_cell.angle_alpha   90.00
_cell.angle_beta   90.00
_cell.angle_gamma   90.00
#
_symmetry.space_group_name_H-M   'P 1'
#
loop_
_entity.id
_entity.type
_entity.pdbx_description
1 polymer ?
#
loop_
_entity_poly.entity_id
_entity_poly.type
_entity_poly.pdbx_seq_one_letter_code
_entity_poly.pdbx_strand_id
1 'polypeptide(L)' 'MTWAQILGEWPLVEADLHERYGIDLGDGRLLRSRSWRWLRLRILGLLSAESRLARVLLPQPDASAPTGRPTDRR' A
#
# COMPACT_ATOMS: atom_id res chain seq x y z
N MET A 1 -4.72 7.98 6.42
CA MET A 1 -4.99 6.64 5.84
C MET A 1 -5.93 5.88 6.77
N THR A 2 -7.09 5.45 6.29
CA THR A 2 -8.07 4.67 7.05
C THR A 2 -8.12 3.21 6.59
N TRP A 3 -8.70 2.31 7.41
CA TRP A 3 -8.90 0.91 7.01
C TRP A 3 -9.84 0.76 5.81
N ALA A 4 -10.85 1.61 5.70
CA ALA A 4 -11.77 1.59 4.56
C ALA A 4 -11.02 1.89 3.24
N GLN A 5 -10.08 2.84 3.26
CA GLN A 5 -9.25 3.14 2.08
C GLN A 5 -8.34 1.96 1.71
N ILE A 6 -7.69 1.33 2.71
CA ILE A 6 -6.81 0.18 2.48
C ILE A 6 -7.58 -1.01 1.92
N LEU A 7 -8.73 -1.33 2.52
CA LEU A 7 -9.56 -2.46 2.10
C LEU A 7 -10.35 -2.18 0.81
N GLY A 8 -10.50 -0.92 0.42
CA GLY A 8 -11.01 -0.54 -0.91
C GLY A 8 -10.11 -1.04 -2.04
N GLU A 9 -8.81 -1.18 -1.78
CA GLU A 9 -7.81 -1.71 -2.69
C GLU A 9 -7.50 -3.20 -2.44
N TRP A 10 -8.53 -3.99 -2.08
CA TRP A 10 -8.37 -5.40 -1.71
C TRP A 10 -7.57 -6.26 -2.71
N PRO A 11 -7.77 -6.14 -4.05
CA PRO A 11 -6.98 -6.89 -5.01
C PRO A 11 -5.47 -6.59 -4.93
N LEU A 12 -5.09 -5.35 -4.60
CA LEU A 12 -3.68 -4.97 -4.40
C LEU A 12 -3.15 -5.56 -3.09
N VAL A 13 -3.96 -5.57 -2.03
CA VAL A 13 -3.61 -6.22 -0.76
C VAL A 13 -3.33 -7.70 -0.97
N GLU A 14 -4.21 -8.42 -1.66
CA GLU A 14 -4.05 -9.85 -1.97
C GLU A 14 -2.79 -10.13 -2.80
N ALA A 15 -2.62 -9.39 -3.91
CA ALA A 15 -1.46 -9.55 -4.78
C ALA A 15 -0.14 -9.27 -4.06
N ASP A 16 -0.06 -8.19 -3.29
CA ASP A 16 1.16 -7.84 -2.58
C ASP A 16 1.44 -8.78 -1.39
N LEU A 17 0.41 -9.31 -0.71
CA LEU A 17 0.59 -10.34 0.32
C LEU A 17 1.16 -11.64 -0.28
N HIS A 18 0.63 -12.06 -1.43
CA HIS A 18 1.10 -13.26 -2.12
C HIS A 18 2.54 -13.08 -2.60
N GLU A 19 2.84 -12.01 -3.34
CA GLU A 19 4.17 -11.80 -3.93
C GLU A 19 5.28 -11.64 -2.88
N ARG A 20 5.02 -10.92 -1.79
CA ARG A 20 6.08 -10.54 -0.82
C ARG A 20 6.25 -11.54 0.30
N TYR A 21 5.15 -12.12 0.75
CA TYR A 21 5.14 -12.97 1.94
C TYR A 21 4.75 -14.42 1.62
N GLY A 22 4.41 -14.75 0.37
CA GLY A 22 3.88 -16.06 0.00
C GLY A 22 2.53 -16.35 0.65
N ILE A 23 1.75 -15.31 0.97
CA ILE A 23 0.47 -15.42 1.66
C ILE A 23 -0.65 -15.45 0.62
N ASP A 24 -1.21 -16.63 0.38
CA ASP A 24 -2.41 -16.80 -0.43
C ASP A 24 -3.67 -16.70 0.47
N LEU A 25 -4.43 -15.62 0.29
CA LEU A 25 -5.69 -15.40 1.03
C LEU A 25 -6.86 -16.24 0.49
N GLY A 26 -6.70 -16.87 -0.68
CA GLY A 26 -7.63 -17.87 -1.21
C GLY A 26 -7.59 -19.20 -0.45
N ASP A 27 -6.52 -19.48 0.31
CA ASP A 27 -6.47 -20.65 1.20
C ASP A 27 -7.42 -20.47 2.40
N GLY A 28 -8.58 -21.12 2.31
CA GLY A 28 -9.60 -21.08 3.36
C GLY A 28 -9.10 -21.55 4.74
N ARG A 29 -8.05 -22.37 4.84
CA ARG A 29 -7.50 -22.79 6.15
C ARG A 29 -6.66 -21.70 6.81
N LEU A 30 -6.03 -20.83 6.03
CA LEU A 30 -5.10 -19.83 6.55
C LEU A 30 -5.80 -18.84 7.47
N LEU A 31 -6.90 -18.22 7.01
CA LEU A 31 -7.63 -17.22 7.79
C LEU A 31 -8.39 -17.81 8.98
N ARG A 32 -8.69 -19.12 8.97
CA ARG A 32 -9.26 -19.81 10.13
C ARG A 32 -8.24 -20.12 11.23
N SER A 33 -6.96 -20.27 10.87
CA SER A 33 -5.89 -20.63 11.81
C SER A 33 -5.11 -19.43 12.34
N ARG A 34 -5.33 -18.23 11.80
CA ARG A 34 -4.61 -17.00 12.15
C ARG A 34 -5.57 -15.94 12.66
N SER A 35 -5.09 -15.14 13.60
CA SER A 35 -5.89 -14.03 14.14
C SER A 35 -5.94 -12.86 13.15
N TRP A 36 -6.98 -12.01 13.27
CA TRP A 36 -7.03 -10.75 12.53
C TRP A 36 -5.79 -9.87 12.78
N ARG A 37 -5.26 -9.85 14.01
CA ARG A 37 -4.02 -9.13 14.34
C ARG A 37 -2.83 -9.58 13.48
N TRP A 38 -2.72 -10.88 13.19
CA TRP A 38 -1.65 -11.42 12.34
C TRP A 38 -1.71 -10.85 10.93
N LEU A 39 -2.90 -10.84 10.32
CA LEU A 39 -3.13 -10.30 8.97
C LEU A 39 -2.95 -8.78 8.95
N ARG A 40 -3.54 -8.08 9.93
CA ARG A 40 -3.45 -6.62 10.11
C ARG A 40 -2.00 -6.13 10.04
N LEU A 41 -1.09 -6.77 10.77
CA LEU A 41 0.32 -6.35 10.80
C LEU A 41 1.02 -6.51 9.44
N ARG A 42 0.64 -7.53 8.66
CA ARG A 42 1.22 -7.75 7.32
C ARG A 42 0.71 -6.74 6.31
N ILE A 43 -0.58 -6.40 6.37
CA ILE A 43 -1.16 -5.32 5.56
C ILE A 43 -0.47 -3.98 5.88
N LEU A 44 -0.25 -3.66 7.15
CA LEU A 44 0.48 -2.44 7.53
C LEU A 44 1.95 -2.48 7.08
N GLY A 45 2.57 -3.66 7.08
CA GLY A 45 3.91 -3.87 6.52
C GLY A 45 3.99 -3.55 5.02
N LEU A 46 2.93 -3.82 4.25
CA LEU A 46 2.86 -3.42 2.84
C LEU A 46 2.97 -1.92 2.65
N LEU A 47 2.35 -1.12 3.54
CA LEU A 47 2.40 0.34 3.48
C LEU A 47 3.77 0.93 3.87
N SER A 48 4.59 0.15 4.56
CA SER A 48 5.94 0.56 4.99
C SER A 48 7.03 0.11 4.01
N ALA A 49 6.66 -0.60 2.95
CA ALA A 49 7.56 -1.14 1.94
C ALA A 49 7.21 -0.57 0.55
N GLU A 50 8.13 -0.70 -0.40
CA GLU A 50 7.87 -0.40 -1.82
C GLU A 50 6.81 -1.36 -2.37
N SER A 51 5.54 -0.96 -2.29
CA SER A 51 4.39 -1.79 -2.69
C SER A 51 3.44 -1.17 -3.68
N ARG A 52 2.68 -2.00 -4.41
CA ARG A 52 1.63 -1.48 -5.29
C ARG A 52 0.60 -0.76 -4.44
N LEU A 53 0.22 -1.38 -3.32
CA LEU A 53 -0.65 -0.78 -2.33
C LEU A 53 -0.09 0.56 -1.80
N ALA A 54 1.19 0.60 -1.42
CA ALA A 54 1.85 1.81 -0.92
C ALA A 54 1.92 2.90 -1.98
N ARG A 55 2.23 2.57 -3.24
CA ARG A 55 2.29 3.55 -4.34
C ARG A 55 0.93 4.19 -4.62
N VAL A 56 -0.16 3.41 -4.53
CA VAL A 56 -1.52 3.93 -4.72
C VAL A 56 -1.97 4.78 -3.54
N LEU A 57 -1.69 4.33 -2.31
CA LEU A 57 -2.23 4.95 -1.10
C LEU A 57 -1.33 6.05 -0.51
N LEU A 58 -0.04 6.03 -0.80
CA LEU A 58 0.96 6.98 -0.30
C LEU A 58 1.72 7.59 -1.51
N PRO A 59 1.02 8.35 -2.38
CA PRO A 59 1.67 9.04 -3.48
C PRO A 59 2.77 9.93 -2.92
N GLN A 60 4.01 9.72 -3.38
CA GLN A 60 5.11 10.60 -3.04
C GLN A 60 4.78 11.98 -3.63
N PRO A 61 4.92 13.08 -2.87
CA PRO A 61 4.80 14.41 -3.46
C PRO A 61 5.84 14.49 -4.58
N ASP A 62 5.39 14.87 -5.78
CA ASP A 62 6.26 15.00 -6.93
C ASP A 62 7.54 15.74 -6.53
N ALA A 63 8.70 15.14 -6.76
CA ALA A 63 9.99 15.81 -6.58
C ALA A 63 10.19 16.99 -7.56
N SER A 64 9.15 17.37 -8.30
CA SER A 64 9.14 18.37 -9.34
C SER A 64 8.05 19.43 -9.12
N ALA A 65 8.13 20.19 -8.00
CA ALA A 65 7.70 21.59 -7.93
C ALA A 65 8.23 22.22 -6.63
N PRO A 66 8.79 23.45 -6.62
CA PRO A 66 8.59 24.54 -7.57
C PRO A 66 9.90 25.13 -8.10
N THR A 67 10.05 25.27 -9.42
CA THR A 67 10.94 26.32 -9.95
C THR A 67 10.07 27.37 -10.60
N GLY A 68 9.49 28.22 -9.75
CA GLY A 68 9.07 29.54 -10.18
C GLY A 68 10.31 30.26 -10.71
N ARG A 69 10.48 30.28 -12.02
CA ARG A 69 11.44 31.16 -12.68
C ARG A 69 10.80 32.55 -12.67
N PRO A 70 11.34 33.55 -11.96
CA PRO A 70 10.91 34.92 -12.18
C PRO A 70 11.42 35.30 -13.57
N THR A 71 10.51 35.38 -14.54
CA THR A 71 10.80 36.07 -15.79
C THR A 71 10.83 37.56 -15.48
N ASP A 72 12.01 38.06 -15.14
CA ASP A 72 12.34 39.48 -15.28
C ASP A 72 12.26 39.80 -16.77
N ARG A 73 11.27 40.62 -17.16
CA ARG A 73 11.16 41.17 -18.51
C ARG A 73 11.16 42.69 -18.38
N ARG A 74 12.36 43.25 -18.54
CA ARG A 74 12.62 44.65 -18.87
C ARG A 74 11.85 45.12 -20.10
#